data_AF-A0A3D9H6D5-F1
#
_entry.id   AF-A0A3D9H6D5-F1
#
_cell.length_a   1.000
_cell.length_b   1.000
_cell.length_c   1.000
_cell.angle_alpha   90.00
_cell.angle_beta   90.00
_cell.angle_gamma   90.00
#
_symmetry.space_group_name_H-M   'P 1'
#
loop_
_entity.id
_entity.type
_entity.pdbx_description
1 polymer ?
#
loop_
_entity_poly.entity_id
_entity_poly.type
_entity_poly.pdbx_seq_one_letter_code
_entity_poly.pdbx_strand_id
1 'polypeptide(L)'
;MDPEITMMLEIALGGLFALFVLGALVCQLLAMRHRTEDAMKFMHKDSMFKHKELVFTPEGMRYIRLQKKLAVGVMLVSLAFALLYSNSNA
;
A
#
# COMPACT_ATOMS: atom_id res chain seq x y z
N MET A 1 -2.80 -26.38 -16.07
CA MET A 1 -3.36 -26.18 -14.71
C MET A 1 -4.84 -26.41 -14.81
N ASP A 2 -5.43 -27.13 -13.86
CA ASP A 2 -6.88 -27.32 -13.83
C ASP A 2 -7.57 -25.95 -13.68
N PRO A 3 -8.62 -25.67 -14.46
CA PRO A 3 -9.28 -24.35 -14.48
C PRO A 3 -9.85 -23.97 -13.11
N GLU A 4 -10.25 -24.95 -12.30
CA GLU A 4 -10.70 -24.73 -10.93
C GLU A 4 -9.58 -24.19 -10.02
N ILE A 5 -8.34 -24.65 -10.20
CA ILE A 5 -7.19 -24.21 -9.41
C ILE A 5 -6.85 -22.75 -9.76
N THR A 6 -6.88 -22.39 -11.05
CA THR A 6 -6.63 -21.02 -11.50
C THR A 6 -7.65 -20.05 -10.92
N MET A 7 -8.94 -20.40 -10.96
CA MET A 7 -10.01 -19.59 -10.39
C MET A 7 -9.85 -19.39 -8.87
N MET A 8 -9.53 -20.44 -8.11
CA MET A 8 -9.26 -20.32 -6.68
C MET A 8 -8.06 -19.41 -6.38
N LEU A 9 -7.01 -19.50 -7.20
CA LEU A 9 -5.80 -18.69 -7.07
C LEU A 9 -6.07 -17.20 -7.34
N GLU A 10 -6.86 -16.88 -8.36
CA GLU A 10 -7.29 -15.51 -8.67
C GLU A 10 -8.12 -14.90 -7.54
N ILE A 11 -9.07 -15.64 -6.98
CA ILE A 11 -9.88 -15.20 -5.84
C ILE A 11 -8.99 -14.95 -4.61
N ALA A 12 -8.06 -15.86 -4.32
CA ALA A 12 -7.13 -15.71 -3.21
C ALA A 12 -6.22 -14.48 -3.36
N LEU A 13 -5.66 -14.26 -4.56
CA LEU A 13 -4.83 -13.09 -4.86
C LEU A 13 -5.62 -11.80 -4.82
N GLY A 14 -6.87 -11.80 -5.33
CA GLY A 14 -7.78 -10.66 -5.25
C GLY A 14 -8.10 -10.28 -3.80
N GLY A 15 -8.41 -11.27 -2.96
CA GLY A 15 -8.62 -11.06 -1.52
C GLY A 15 -7.38 -10.50 -0.82
N LEU A 16 -6.21 -11.05 -1.12
CA LEU A 16 -4.94 -10.59 -0.58
C LEU A 16 -4.62 -9.14 -1.01
N PHE A 17 -4.88 -8.79 -2.26
CA PHE A 17 -4.74 -7.43 -2.78
C PHE A 17 -5.65 -6.46 -2.03
N ALA A 18 -6.92 -6.80 -1.85
CA ALA A 18 -7.87 -5.98 -1.11
C ALA A 18 -7.42 -5.74 0.35
N LEU A 19 -6.91 -6.78 1.03
CA LEU A 19 -6.37 -6.65 2.38
C LEU A 19 -5.18 -5.68 2.46
N PHE A 20 -4.25 -5.75 1.50
CA PHE A 20 -3.12 -4.82 1.46
C PHE A 20 -3.54 -3.37 1.21
N VAL A 21 -4.49 -3.15 0.29
CA VAL A 21 -5.02 -1.81 0.00
C VAL A 21 -5.74 -1.23 1.22
N LEU A 22 -6.63 -2.01 1.85
CA LEU A 22 -7.33 -1.60 3.06
C LEU A 22 -6.35 -1.31 4.20
N GLY A 23 -5.35 -2.17 4.42
CA GLY A 23 -4.30 -1.94 5.40
C GLY A 23 -3.51 -0.65 5.14
N ALA A 24 -3.21 -0.34 3.88
CA ALA A 24 -2.51 0.88 3.49
C ALA A 24 -3.37 2.13 3.77
N LEU A 25 -4.68 2.07 3.48
CA LEU A 25 -5.63 3.15 3.80
C LEU A 25 -5.73 3.39 5.31
N VAL A 26 -5.84 2.32 6.11
CA VAL A 26 -5.87 2.42 7.58
C VAL A 26 -4.58 3.04 8.11
N CYS A 27 -3.41 2.62 7.62
CA CYS A 27 -2.13 3.23 7.99
C CYS A 27 -2.08 4.70 7.63
N GLN A 28 -2.63 5.09 6.48
CA GLN A 28 -2.68 6.49 6.07
C GLN A 28 -3.60 7.31 6.98
N LEU A 29 -4.78 6.79 7.36
CA LEU A 29 -5.68 7.46 8.31
C LEU A 29 -5.03 7.62 9.70
N LEU A 30 -4.33 6.58 10.19
CA LEU A 30 -3.61 6.65 11.45
C LEU A 30 -2.43 7.64 11.39
N ALA A 31 -1.70 7.68 10.27
CA ALA A 31 -0.65 8.68 10.06
C ALA A 31 -1.21 10.10 10.08
N MET A 32 -2.38 10.33 9.47
CA MET A 32 -3.06 11.63 9.45
C MET A 32 -3.47 12.11 10.84
N ARG A 33 -3.81 11.18 11.75
CA ARG A 33 -4.12 11.51 13.16
C ARG A 33 -2.89 11.97 13.95
N HIS A 34 -1.69 11.61 13.52
CA HIS A 34 -0.43 11.96 14.17
C HIS A 34 0.35 13.02 13.37
N ARG A 35 -0.38 13.95 12.75
CA ARG A 35 0.20 15.13 12.08
C ARG A 35 0.59 16.19 13.11
N THR A 36 1.72 16.86 12.87
CA THR A 36 2.15 18.01 13.67
C THR A 36 1.30 19.24 13.35
N GLU A 37 1.11 20.17 14.29
CA GLU A 37 0.34 21.42 14.06
C GLU A 37 0.93 22.26 12.91
N ASP A 38 2.25 22.20 12.71
CA ASP A 38 2.95 22.86 11.60
C ASP A 38 2.80 22.14 10.24
N ALA A 39 2.13 20.98 10.19
CA ALA A 39 1.89 20.24 8.95
C ALA A 39 1.20 21.10 7.87
N MET A 40 0.31 22.03 8.27
CA MET A 40 -0.34 22.94 7.33
C MET A 40 0.61 23.94 6.66
N LYS A 41 1.70 24.34 7.33
CA LYS A 41 2.70 25.27 6.75
C LYS A 41 3.58 24.59 5.73
N PHE A 42 3.86 23.30 5.90
CA PHE A 42 4.70 22.50 4.98
C PHE A 42 3.89 21.71 3.94
N MET A 43 2.55 21.81 3.95
CA MET A 43 1.64 21.12 3.02
C MET A 43 1.60 21.69 1.59
N HIS A 44 2.43 22.71 1.26
CA HIS A 44 2.66 23.06 -0.14
C HIS A 44 3.21 21.84 -0.88
N LYS A 45 2.39 21.31 -1.80
CA LYS A 45 2.35 19.93 -2.33
C LYS A 45 3.69 19.22 -2.56
N ASP A 46 4.76 19.92 -2.93
CA ASP A 46 6.06 19.32 -3.22
C ASP A 46 6.95 19.08 -2.00
N SER A 47 6.76 19.83 -0.91
CA SER A 47 7.56 19.66 0.32
C SER A 47 7.09 18.47 1.15
N MET A 48 5.82 18.08 1.03
CA MET A 48 5.21 16.97 1.78
C MET A 48 5.85 15.61 1.48
N PHE A 49 6.50 15.45 0.32
CA PHE A 49 7.24 14.23 -0.02
C PHE A 49 8.72 14.30 0.38
N LYS A 50 9.32 15.49 0.34
CA LYS A 50 10.73 15.72 0.67
C LYS A 50 11.00 15.79 2.18
N HIS A 51 10.04 16.26 2.97
CA HIS A 51 10.22 16.50 4.41
C HIS A 51 9.10 15.85 5.24
N LYS A 52 8.82 14.56 5.00
CA LYS A 52 7.78 13.82 5.75
C LYS A 52 8.03 13.81 7.26
N GLU A 53 9.28 13.87 7.68
CA GLU A 53 9.65 14.00 9.10
C GLU A 53 9.33 15.36 9.73
N LEU A 54 9.07 16.41 8.94
CA LEU A 54 8.60 17.71 9.45
C LEU A 54 7.06 17.78 9.58
N VAL A 55 6.34 16.88 8.88
CA VAL A 55 4.87 16.88 8.77
C VAL A 55 4.20 15.89 9.73
N PHE A 56 4.93 14.85 10.15
CA PHE A 56 4.39 13.76 10.95
C PHE A 56 5.26 13.51 12.18
N THR A 57 4.63 13.20 13.32
CA THR A 57 5.36 12.79 14.53
C THR A 57 6.11 11.46 14.29
N PRO A 58 7.04 11.06 15.18
CA PRO A 58 7.76 9.80 15.06
C PRO A 58 6.83 8.58 14.94
N GLU A 59 5.66 8.64 15.58
CA GLU A 59 4.62 7.62 15.49
C GLU A 59 3.90 7.66 14.13
N GLY A 60 3.51 8.84 13.64
CA GLY A 60 2.97 9.02 12.29
C GLY A 60 3.90 8.46 11.20
N MET A 61 5.21 8.69 11.36
CA MET A 61 6.23 8.15 10.46
C MET A 61 6.38 6.62 10.52
N ARG A 62 6.03 5.96 11.64
CA ARG A 62 5.97 4.48 11.69
C ARG A 62 4.86 3.95 10.80
N TYR A 63 3.67 4.57 10.85
CA TYR A 63 2.55 4.18 9.99
C TYR A 63 2.83 4.42 8.51
N ILE A 64 3.51 5.52 8.14
CA ILE A 64 3.93 5.78 6.76
C ILE A 64 4.95 4.73 6.28
N ARG A 65 5.89 4.32 7.13
CA ARG A 65 6.82 3.23 6.80
C ARG A 65 6.10 1.89 6.62
N LEU A 66 5.11 1.60 7.46
CA LEU A 66 4.27 0.41 7.34
C LEU A 66 3.48 0.45 6.03
N GLN A 67 2.88 1.59 5.69
CA GLN A 67 2.18 1.81 4.42
C GLN A 67 3.08 1.54 3.21
N LYS A 68 4.34 2.00 3.24
CA LYS A 68 5.31 1.68 2.16
C LYS A 68 5.56 0.18 2.02
N LYS A 69 5.70 -0.54 3.14
CA LYS A 69 5.85 -2.01 3.11
C LYS A 69 4.62 -2.70 2.54
N LEU A 70 3.41 -2.23 2.90
CA LEU A 70 2.16 -2.74 2.34
C LEU A 70 2.09 -2.47 0.83
N ALA A 71 2.53 -1.30 0.36
CA ALA A 71 2.58 -0.98 -1.07
C ALA A 71 3.55 -1.90 -1.85
N VAL A 72 4.68 -2.30 -1.25
CA VAL A 72 5.56 -3.34 -1.84
C VAL A 72 4.82 -4.68 -1.92
N GLY A 73 4.06 -5.04 -0.89
CA GLY A 73 3.20 -6.22 -0.90
C GLY A 73 2.18 -6.20 -2.05
N VAL A 74 1.51 -5.07 -2.26
CA VAL A 74 0.60 -4.87 -3.41
C VAL A 74 1.32 -5.11 -4.73
N MET A 75 2.50 -4.51 -4.92
CA MET A 75 3.29 -4.66 -6.14
C MET A 75 3.67 -6.13 -6.41
N LEU A 76 4.05 -6.88 -5.37
CA LEU A 76 4.38 -8.31 -5.49
C LEU A 76 3.15 -9.15 -5.85
N VAL A 77 1.99 -8.87 -5.25
CA VAL A 77 0.73 -9.56 -5.58
C VAL A 77 0.31 -9.26 -7.03
N SER A 78 0.42 -8.00 -7.46
CA SER A 78 0.14 -7.61 -8.85
C SER A 78 1.11 -8.27 -9.84
N LEU A 79 2.39 -8.41 -9.48
CA LEU A 79 3.36 -9.12 -10.32
C LEU A 79 3.04 -10.61 -10.42
N ALA A 80 2.69 -11.26 -9.31
CA ALA A 80 2.29 -12.67 -9.30
C ALA A 80 1.05 -12.89 -10.18
N PHE A 81 0.07 -11.99 -10.10
CA PHE A 81 -1.12 -12.01 -10.95
C PHE A 81 -0.76 -11.86 -12.44
N ALA A 82 0.12 -10.91 -12.78
CA ALA A 82 0.57 -10.70 -14.16
C ALA A 82 1.31 -11.92 -14.73
N LEU A 83 2.16 -12.58 -13.94
CA LEU A 83 2.87 -13.80 -14.36
C LEU A 83 1.92 -14.98 -14.57
N LEU A 84 0.93 -15.16 -13.70
CA LEU A 84 -0.10 -16.19 -13.86
C LEU A 84 -0.92 -15.95 -15.13
N TYR A 85 -1.35 -14.71 -15.36
CA TYR A 85 -2.10 -14.33 -16.56
C TYR A 85 -1.27 -14.50 -17.85
N SER A 86 0.01 -14.14 -17.82
CA SER A 86 0.91 -14.34 -18.96
C SER A 86 1.10 -15.82 -19.29
N ASN A 87 1.24 -16.69 -18.29
CA ASN A 87 1.36 -18.14 -18.50
C ASN A 87 0.03 -18.80 -18.91
N SER A 88 -1.10 -18.20 -18.58
CA SER A 88 -2.42 -18.65 -19.04
C SER A 88 -2.63 -18.38 -20.55
N ASN A 89 -1.98 -17.35 -21.09
CA ASN A 89 -2.15 -16.90 -22.47
C ASN A 89 -0.98 -17.29 -23.41
N ALA A 90 0.05 -17.97 -22.88
CA ALA A 90 1.21 -18.47 -23.62
C ALA A 90 1.06 -19.96 -23.92
#